data_AF-A0A380EBI0-F1
#
_entry.id   AF-A0A380EBI0-F1
#
_cell.length_a   1.000
_cell.length_b   1.000
_cell.length_c   1.000
_cell.angle_alpha   90.00
_cell.angle_beta   90.00
_cell.angle_gamma   90.00
#
_symmetry.space_group_name_H-M   'P 1'
#
loop_
_entity.id
_entity.type
_entity.pdbx_description
1 polymer ?
#
loop_
_entity_poly.entity_id
_entity_poly.type
_entity_poly.pdbx_seq_one_letter_code
_entity_poly.pdbx_strand_id
1 'polypeptide(L)'
;MRSYEEYKKEFMDAYRELKMIVPTPHMVDDIQDEEELKRFVEAYRLLAKIILRLKAFDEFEFTIDEIGMDEQENEDYKSKYLAVYDQVKRATAEKNKVSILNDIDFEIEMMRNDTINVNYIMNILRQIDLEDKAEQRRNQEQIRRILDHADDPTLRLNEI
;
A
#
# COMPACT_ATOMS: atom_id res chain seq x y z
N MET A 1 5.18 -7.99 -16.97
CA MET A 1 5.38 -7.08 -15.83
C MET A 1 5.78 -5.71 -16.35
N ARG A 2 5.12 -4.67 -15.83
CA ARG A 2 5.42 -3.27 -16.19
C ARG A 2 6.80 -2.85 -15.68
N SER A 3 7.43 -1.89 -16.36
CA SER A 3 8.76 -1.39 -15.98
C SER A 3 8.70 -0.55 -14.68
N TYR A 4 9.85 -0.32 -14.06
CA TYR A 4 9.97 0.64 -12.95
C TYR A 4 9.36 2.01 -13.31
N GLU A 5 9.65 2.52 -14.51
CA GLU A 5 9.12 3.80 -15.00
C GLU A 5 7.59 3.80 -15.13
N GLU A 6 6.99 2.69 -15.56
CA GLU A 6 5.54 2.55 -15.63
C GLU A 6 4.91 2.59 -14.23
N TYR A 7 5.45 1.83 -13.27
CA TYR A 7 4.96 1.87 -11.89
C TYR A 7 5.22 3.22 -11.21
N LYS A 8 6.34 3.88 -11.52
CA LYS A 8 6.66 5.23 -11.02
C LYS A 8 5.65 6.25 -11.55
N LYS A 9 5.26 6.14 -12.82
CA LYS A 9 4.21 6.99 -13.40
C LYS A 9 2.85 6.73 -12.74
N GLU A 10 2.47 5.47 -12.57
CA GLU A 10 1.24 5.10 -11.85
C GLU A 10 1.25 5.63 -10.41
N PHE A 11 2.40 5.58 -9.73
CA PHE A 11 2.58 6.15 -8.40
C PHE A 11 2.33 7.66 -8.42
N MET A 12 2.94 8.40 -9.35
CA MET A 12 2.78 9.85 -9.45
C MET A 12 1.33 10.26 -9.71
N ASP A 13 0.62 9.53 -10.58
CA ASP A 13 -0.79 9.80 -10.85
C ASP A 13 -1.66 9.50 -9.63
N ALA A 14 -1.49 8.34 -8.99
CA ALA A 14 -2.21 7.99 -7.76
C ALA A 14 -1.90 8.95 -6.60
N TYR A 15 -0.65 9.41 -6.50
CA TYR A 15 -0.22 10.37 -5.49
C TYR A 15 -0.87 11.75 -5.71
N ARG A 16 -0.95 12.21 -6.96
CA ARG A 16 -1.70 13.43 -7.30
C ARG A 16 -3.18 13.29 -6.94
N GLU A 17 -3.80 12.15 -7.24
CA GLU A 17 -5.19 11.90 -6.85
C GLU A 17 -5.38 11.95 -5.34
N LEU A 18 -4.50 11.31 -4.58
CA LEU A 18 -4.51 11.39 -3.13
C LEU A 18 -4.40 12.84 -2.64
N LYS A 19 -3.47 13.62 -3.22
CA LYS A 19 -3.26 15.04 -2.87
C LYS A 19 -4.42 15.94 -3.28
N MET A 20 -5.19 15.59 -4.31
CA MET A 20 -6.40 16.34 -4.68
C MET A 20 -7.54 16.14 -3.67
N ILE A 21 -7.63 14.96 -3.07
CA ILE A 21 -8.63 14.67 -2.02
C ILE A 21 -8.14 15.22 -0.68
N VAL A 22 -6.89 14.90 -0.33
CA VAL A 22 -6.27 15.21 0.95
C VAL A 22 -4.85 15.77 0.71
N PRO A 23 -4.72 17.08 0.50
CA PRO A 23 -3.43 17.73 0.26
C PRO A 23 -2.38 17.49 1.35
N THR A 24 -2.82 17.33 2.60
CA THR A 24 -1.94 17.03 3.74
C THR A 24 -2.57 15.98 4.64
N PRO A 25 -1.79 15.04 5.23
CA PRO A 25 -2.32 13.98 6.08
C PRO A 25 -3.24 14.47 7.20
N HIS A 26 -2.98 15.66 7.76
CA HIS A 26 -3.80 16.28 8.80
C HIS A 26 -5.25 16.53 8.36
N MET A 27 -5.49 16.81 7.08
CA MET A 27 -6.84 17.08 6.58
C MET A 27 -7.75 15.86 6.67
N VAL A 28 -7.21 14.64 6.79
CA VAL A 28 -8.02 13.43 7.00
C VAL A 28 -8.85 13.54 8.28
N ASP A 29 -8.31 14.16 9.34
CA ASP A 29 -9.03 14.29 10.61
C ASP A 29 -10.23 15.25 10.51
N ASP A 30 -10.17 16.20 9.56
CA ASP A 30 -11.20 17.20 9.35
C ASP A 30 -12.34 16.70 8.44
N ILE A 31 -12.16 15.57 7.73
CA ILE A 31 -13.18 15.01 6.85
C ILE A 31 -14.36 14.49 7.69
N GLN A 32 -15.51 15.15 7.54
CA GLN A 32 -16.77 14.73 8.18
C GLN A 32 -17.64 13.87 7.25
N ASP A 33 -17.40 13.96 5.94
CA ASP A 33 -18.19 13.26 4.93
C ASP A 33 -17.68 11.84 4.72
N GLU A 34 -18.57 10.84 4.87
CA GLU A 34 -18.18 9.43 4.73
C GLU A 34 -17.79 9.07 3.29
N GLU A 35 -18.34 9.74 2.26
CA GLU A 35 -17.95 9.49 0.88
C GLU A 35 -16.54 10.04 0.61
N GLU A 36 -16.21 11.22 1.12
CA GLU A 36 -14.88 11.78 1.00
C GLU A 36 -13.83 10.95 1.76
N LEU A 37 -14.18 10.45 2.95
CA LEU A 37 -13.31 9.57 3.73
C LEU A 37 -13.11 8.22 3.01
N LYS A 38 -14.17 7.69 2.39
CA LYS A 38 -14.07 6.51 1.53
C LYS A 38 -13.12 6.74 0.36
N ARG A 39 -13.23 7.87 -0.33
CA ARG A 39 -12.35 8.22 -1.46
C ARG A 39 -10.90 8.32 -1.02
N PHE A 40 -10.63 8.89 0.15
CA PHE A 40 -9.29 8.89 0.75
C PHE A 40 -8.78 7.46 0.99
N VAL A 41 -9.58 6.60 1.61
CA VAL A 41 -9.23 5.19 1.88
C VAL A 41 -8.93 4.44 0.57
N GLU A 42 -9.77 4.60 -0.45
CA GLU A 42 -9.57 3.96 -1.76
C GLU A 42 -8.31 4.47 -2.47
N ALA A 43 -8.07 5.78 -2.46
CA ALA A 43 -6.90 6.41 -3.07
C ALA A 43 -5.60 5.99 -2.38
N TYR A 44 -5.55 6.05 -1.03
CA TYR A 44 -4.36 5.64 -0.29
C TYR A 44 -4.08 4.15 -0.42
N ARG A 45 -5.12 3.30 -0.45
CA ARG A 45 -4.97 1.86 -0.67
C ARG A 45 -4.35 1.54 -2.03
N LEU A 46 -4.77 2.25 -3.08
CA LEU A 46 -4.16 2.13 -4.40
C LEU A 46 -2.69 2.56 -4.37
N LEU A 47 -2.39 3.72 -3.75
CA LEU A 47 -1.03 4.22 -3.63
C LEU A 47 -0.11 3.23 -2.88
N ALA A 48 -0.57 2.70 -1.74
CA ALA A 48 0.16 1.72 -0.95
C ALA A 48 0.48 0.44 -1.73
N LYS A 49 -0.44 -0.02 -2.59
CA LYS A 49 -0.19 -1.16 -3.50
C LYS A 49 0.93 -0.87 -4.49
N ILE A 50 0.97 0.34 -5.05
CA ILE A 50 1.99 0.74 -6.01
C ILE A 50 3.34 0.88 -5.31
N ILE A 51 3.39 1.51 -4.13
CA ILE A 51 4.58 1.57 -3.27
C ILE A 51 5.14 0.18 -3.01
N LEU A 52 4.30 -0.79 -2.67
CA LEU A 52 4.73 -2.16 -2.41
C LEU A 52 5.39 -2.81 -3.62
N ARG A 53 4.89 -2.52 -4.83
CA ARG A 53 5.51 -2.99 -6.08
C ARG A 53 6.82 -2.26 -6.37
N LEU A 54 6.88 -0.96 -6.11
CA LEU A 54 8.07 -0.15 -6.30
C LEU A 54 9.20 -0.57 -5.35
N LYS A 55 8.89 -0.91 -4.09
CA LYS A 55 9.84 -1.48 -3.11
C LYS A 55 10.50 -2.80 -3.58
N ALA A 56 9.98 -3.46 -4.61
CA ALA A 56 10.58 -4.65 -5.20
C ALA A 56 11.75 -4.35 -6.16
N PHE A 57 11.94 -3.09 -6.53
CA PHE A 57 13.00 -2.64 -7.42
C PHE A 57 14.12 -2.02 -6.59
N ASP A 58 15.36 -2.45 -6.81
CA ASP A 58 16.56 -1.87 -6.17
C ASP A 58 16.73 -0.36 -6.43
N GLU A 59 16.15 0.13 -7.53
CA GLU A 59 16.22 1.54 -7.95
C GLU A 59 15.21 2.44 -7.22
N PHE A 60 14.32 1.88 -6.39
CA PHE A 60 13.31 2.67 -5.70
C PHE A 60 13.84 3.26 -4.40
N GLU A 61 13.79 4.59 -4.31
CA GLU A 61 14.07 5.34 -3.09
C GLU A 61 12.97 6.38 -2.83
N PHE A 62 12.57 6.53 -1.56
CA PHE A 62 11.67 7.59 -1.13
C PHE A 62 12.41 8.94 -1.09
N THR A 63 12.52 9.59 -2.24
CA THR A 63 13.06 10.95 -2.33
C THR A 63 12.08 11.89 -3.02
N ILE A 64 12.00 13.13 -2.52
CA ILE A 64 11.16 14.18 -3.10
C ILE A 64 11.54 14.43 -4.56
N ASP A 65 12.83 14.33 -4.90
CA ASP A 65 13.33 14.56 -6.26
C ASP A 65 12.89 13.43 -7.23
N GLU A 66 12.92 12.17 -6.78
CA GLU A 66 12.55 11.04 -7.63
C GLU A 66 11.03 10.87 -7.76
N ILE A 67 10.30 10.87 -6.65
CA ILE A 67 8.88 10.46 -6.63
C ILE A 67 7.94 11.55 -6.08
N GLY A 68 8.46 12.67 -5.58
CA GLY A 68 7.65 13.77 -5.05
C GLY A 68 7.09 13.52 -3.65
N MET A 69 7.43 12.39 -3.02
CA MET A 69 7.01 11.99 -1.67
C MET A 69 8.24 11.50 -0.91
N ASP A 70 8.41 11.96 0.33
CA ASP A 70 9.37 11.40 1.26
C ASP A 70 8.74 10.31 2.15
N GLU A 71 9.58 9.52 2.81
CA GLU A 71 9.15 8.41 3.65
C GLU A 71 8.28 8.85 4.84
N GLN A 72 8.56 10.01 5.43
CA GLN A 72 7.80 10.54 6.56
C GLN A 72 6.39 10.88 6.12
N GLU A 73 6.22 11.53 4.96
CA GLU A 73 4.89 11.84 4.44
C GLU A 73 4.07 10.56 4.17
N ASN A 74 4.70 9.51 3.64
CA ASN A 74 4.04 8.21 3.48
C ASN A 74 3.57 7.62 4.83
N GLU A 75 4.41 7.65 5.86
CA GLU A 75 4.07 7.14 7.20
C GLU A 75 3.00 7.99 7.89
N ASP A 76 2.96 9.30 7.63
CA ASP A 76 1.88 10.18 8.11
C ASP A 76 0.54 9.79 7.49
N TYR A 77 0.48 9.60 6.16
CA TYR A 77 -0.74 9.12 5.50
C TYR A 77 -1.15 7.72 5.97
N LYS A 78 -0.18 6.81 6.16
CA LYS A 78 -0.41 5.46 6.72
C LYS A 78 -1.07 5.53 8.09
N SER A 79 -0.54 6.38 8.97
CA SER A 79 -1.05 6.58 10.32
C SER A 79 -2.50 7.07 10.31
N LYS A 80 -2.83 7.98 9.40
CA LYS A 80 -4.21 8.46 9.21
C LYS A 80 -5.14 7.38 8.67
N TYR A 81 -4.69 6.61 7.70
CA TYR A 81 -5.44 5.47 7.18
C TYR A 81 -5.79 4.44 8.27
N LEU A 82 -4.81 4.09 9.12
CA LEU A 82 -5.03 3.18 10.24
C LEU A 82 -5.97 3.78 11.30
N ALA A 83 -5.90 5.08 11.53
CA ALA A 83 -6.82 5.77 12.43
C ALA A 83 -8.27 5.70 11.93
N VAL A 84 -8.50 5.92 10.62
CA VAL A 84 -9.83 5.77 10.00
C VAL A 84 -10.35 4.34 10.17
N TYR A 85 -9.52 3.34 9.91
CA TYR A 85 -9.90 1.94 10.11
C TYR A 85 -10.33 1.65 11.56
N ASP A 86 -9.57 2.13 12.54
CA ASP A 86 -9.87 1.91 13.96
C ASP A 86 -11.20 2.60 14.35
N GLN A 87 -11.47 3.81 13.83
CA GLN A 87 -12.74 4.50 14.02
C GLN A 87 -13.92 3.71 13.43
N VAL A 88 -13.80 3.24 12.18
CA VAL A 88 -14.86 2.46 11.49
C VAL A 88 -15.13 1.14 12.22
N LYS A 89 -14.07 0.46 12.66
CA LYS A 89 -14.17 -0.79 13.41
C LYS A 89 -14.90 -0.59 14.75
N ARG A 90 -14.59 0.49 15.48
CA ARG A 90 -15.28 0.84 16.74
C ARG A 90 -16.76 1.14 16.48
N ALA A 91 -17.05 1.99 15.49
CA ALA A 91 -18.42 2.34 15.13
C ALA A 91 -19.27 1.12 14.72
N THR A 92 -18.67 0.17 14.00
CA THR A 92 -19.32 -1.11 13.63
C THR A 92 -19.63 -1.96 14.86
N ALA A 93 -18.69 -2.05 15.81
CA ALA A 93 -18.86 -2.84 17.03
C ALA A 93 -19.98 -2.31 17.92
N GLU A 94 -20.21 -0.99 17.92
CA GLU A 94 -21.26 -0.33 18.69
C GLU A 94 -22.67 -0.50 18.07
N LYS A 95 -22.81 -1.12 16.88
CA LYS A 95 -24.08 -1.38 16.17
C LYS A 95 -25.01 -0.17 15.97
N ASN A 96 -24.49 1.05 16.17
CA ASN A 96 -25.33 2.25 16.28
C ASN A 96 -25.52 3.00 14.94
N LYS A 97 -24.85 2.60 13.85
CA LYS A 97 -25.01 3.24 12.53
C LYS A 97 -24.68 2.30 11.37
N VAL A 98 -25.46 2.41 10.29
CA VAL A 98 -25.08 1.92 8.96
C VAL A 98 -24.16 2.98 8.36
N SER A 99 -22.87 2.66 8.21
CA SER A 99 -21.86 3.54 7.64
C SER A 99 -21.39 2.96 6.30
N ILE A 100 -21.21 3.81 5.29
CA ILE A 100 -20.71 3.38 3.97
C ILE A 100 -19.29 2.80 4.08
N LEU A 101 -18.57 3.20 5.13
CA LEU A 101 -17.21 2.75 5.42
C LEU A 101 -17.15 1.28 5.85
N ASN A 102 -18.26 0.70 6.33
CA ASN A 102 -18.33 -0.70 6.76
C ASN A 102 -18.21 -1.68 5.58
N ASP A 103 -18.55 -1.25 4.37
CA ASP A 103 -18.43 -2.03 3.13
C ASP A 103 -17.03 -1.92 2.49
N ILE A 104 -16.13 -1.11 3.05
CA ILE A 104 -14.79 -0.94 2.50
C ILE A 104 -13.87 -2.04 3.03
N ASP A 105 -13.23 -2.75 2.10
CA ASP A 105 -12.13 -3.64 2.44
C ASP A 105 -10.83 -2.84 2.60
N PHE A 106 -10.46 -2.57 3.85
CA PHE A 106 -9.30 -1.76 4.18
C PHE A 106 -7.94 -2.45 3.94
N GLU A 107 -7.90 -3.75 3.61
CA GLU A 107 -6.65 -4.51 3.36
C GLU A 107 -5.53 -4.26 4.41
N ILE A 108 -5.90 -4.06 5.69
CA ILE A 108 -4.98 -3.66 6.78
C ILE A 108 -3.86 -4.68 7.00
N GLU A 109 -4.05 -5.94 6.58
CA GLU A 109 -3.01 -6.97 6.60
C GLU A 109 -1.76 -6.58 5.79
N MET A 110 -1.89 -5.72 4.78
CA MET A 110 -0.76 -5.17 4.03
C MET A 110 0.09 -4.20 4.86
N MET A 111 -0.54 -3.50 5.80
CA MET A 111 0.05 -2.36 6.52
C MET A 111 0.45 -2.70 7.96
N ARG A 112 -0.03 -3.83 8.50
CA ARG A 112 0.12 -4.22 9.91
C ARG A 112 1.48 -4.82 10.28
N ASN A 113 2.24 -5.32 9.31
CA ASN A 113 3.59 -5.77 9.55
C ASN A 113 4.54 -4.81 8.85
N ASP A 114 5.41 -4.16 9.62
CA ASP A 114 6.67 -3.59 9.11
C ASP A 114 7.47 -4.61 8.28
N THR A 115 7.24 -5.90 8.54
CA THR A 115 7.64 -7.02 7.68
C THR A 115 6.62 -7.22 6.55
N ILE A 116 6.98 -6.78 5.35
CA ILE A 116 6.22 -6.99 4.12
C ILE A 116 5.61 -8.41 4.06
N ASN A 117 4.26 -8.53 4.07
CA ASN A 117 3.59 -9.84 4.06
C ASN A 117 3.74 -10.51 2.68
N VAL A 118 4.70 -11.43 2.60
CA VAL A 118 5.08 -12.14 1.37
C VAL A 118 3.91 -12.92 0.78
N ASN A 119 3.03 -13.50 1.61
CA ASN A 119 1.85 -14.21 1.14
C ASN A 119 0.85 -13.28 0.44
N TYR A 120 0.71 -12.06 0.94
CA TYR A 120 -0.12 -11.04 0.32
C TYR A 120 0.46 -10.58 -1.03
N ILE A 121 1.77 -10.33 -1.11
CA ILE A 121 2.45 -10.02 -2.39
C ILE A 121 2.32 -11.16 -3.38
N MET A 122 2.57 -12.39 -2.94
CA MET A 122 2.39 -13.59 -3.74
C MET A 122 0.96 -13.68 -4.29
N ASN A 123 -0.04 -13.25 -3.52
CA ASN A 123 -1.43 -13.28 -3.97
C ASN A 123 -1.72 -12.22 -5.03
N ILE A 124 -1.22 -10.99 -4.87
CA ILE A 124 -1.31 -9.96 -5.93
C ILE A 124 -0.58 -10.42 -7.19
N LEU A 125 0.66 -10.92 -7.06
CA LEU A 125 1.48 -11.32 -8.20
C LEU A 125 0.89 -12.53 -8.94
N ARG A 126 0.17 -13.41 -8.26
CA ARG A 126 -0.57 -14.53 -8.87
C ARG A 126 -1.86 -14.11 -9.58
N GLN A 127 -2.40 -12.94 -9.24
CA GLN A 127 -3.55 -12.35 -9.94
C GLN A 127 -3.14 -11.54 -11.18
N ILE A 128 -1.85 -11.26 -11.34
CA ILE A 128 -1.28 -10.70 -12.58
C ILE A 128 -1.01 -11.89 -13.52
N ASP A 129 -1.46 -11.74 -14.77
CA ASP A 129 -1.61 -12.79 -15.77
C ASP A 129 -0.40 -13.74 -15.92
N LEU A 130 -0.66 -15.06 -15.93
CA LEU A 130 0.33 -16.14 -15.84
C LEU A 130 0.60 -16.87 -17.16
N GLU A 131 0.11 -16.36 -18.30
CA GLU A 131 0.35 -17.00 -19.61
C GLU A 131 1.82 -16.94 -20.06
N ASP A 132 2.64 -16.05 -19.47
CA ASP A 132 4.05 -15.89 -19.80
C ASP A 132 5.00 -16.52 -18.75
N LYS A 133 5.73 -17.57 -19.14
CA LYS A 133 6.71 -18.28 -18.29
C LYS A 133 7.93 -17.45 -17.90
N ALA A 134 8.27 -16.40 -18.66
CA ALA A 134 9.33 -15.47 -18.31
C ALA A 134 8.83 -14.45 -17.26
N GLU A 135 7.55 -14.07 -17.31
CA GLU A 135 6.92 -13.24 -16.27
C GLU A 135 6.84 -13.97 -14.93
N GLN A 136 6.53 -15.27 -14.93
CA GLN A 136 6.56 -16.08 -13.71
C GLN A 136 7.95 -16.10 -13.03
N ARG A 137 9.03 -16.22 -13.80
CA ARG A 137 10.41 -16.21 -13.23
C ARG A 137 10.77 -14.85 -12.66
N ARG A 138 10.46 -13.76 -13.38
CA ARG A 138 10.72 -12.39 -12.92
C ARG A 138 9.95 -12.08 -11.63
N ASN A 139 8.69 -12.48 -11.57
CA ASN A 139 7.87 -12.32 -10.37
C ASN A 139 8.49 -13.10 -9.19
N GLN A 140 8.94 -14.35 -9.40
CA GLN A 140 9.63 -15.15 -8.37
C GLN A 140 10.93 -14.50 -7.88
N GLU A 141 11.72 -13.88 -8.76
CA GLU A 141 12.96 -13.19 -8.39
C GLU A 141 12.69 -11.92 -7.59
N GLN A 142 11.68 -11.13 -7.95
CA GLN A 142 11.29 -9.96 -7.15
C GLN A 142 10.73 -10.36 -5.80
N ILE A 143 9.94 -11.45 -5.73
CA ILE A 143 9.48 -11.99 -4.44
C ILE A 143 10.68 -12.33 -3.55
N ARG A 144 11.72 -12.95 -4.10
CA ARG A 144 12.96 -13.23 -3.37
C ARG A 144 13.66 -11.96 -2.88
N ARG A 145 13.69 -10.88 -3.67
CA ARG A 145 14.31 -9.62 -3.24
C ARG A 145 13.50 -8.92 -2.16
N ILE A 146 12.18 -8.88 -2.30
CA ILE A 146 11.30 -8.32 -1.25
C ILE A 146 11.42 -9.13 0.05
N LEU A 147 11.58 -10.46 -0.05
CA LEU A 147 11.87 -11.36 1.07
C LEU A 147 13.21 -11.08 1.74
N ASP A 148 14.23 -10.69 0.98
CA ASP A 148 15.59 -10.39 1.47
C ASP A 148 15.66 -9.01 2.16
N HIS A 149 14.86 -8.05 1.67
CA HIS A 149 14.76 -6.69 2.19
C HIS A 149 13.76 -6.51 3.33
N ALA A 150 12.80 -7.42 3.50
CA ALA A 150 11.96 -7.43 4.69
C ALA A 150 12.82 -7.87 5.88
N ASP A 151 12.95 -7.04 6.91
CA ASP A 151 13.66 -7.35 8.16
C ASP A 151 12.96 -8.48 8.94
N ASP A 152 12.96 -9.69 8.39
CA ASP A 152 12.54 -10.91 9.06
C ASP A 152 13.78 -11.77 9.41
N PRO A 153 14.21 -11.78 10.68
CA PRO A 153 15.34 -12.61 11.11
C PRO A 153 15.08 -14.13 10.99
N THR A 154 13.86 -14.58 10.69
CA THR A 154 13.56 -16.01 10.50
C THR A 154 13.85 -16.54 9.11
N LEU A 155 14.05 -15.68 8.11
CA LEU A 155 14.41 -16.08 6.74
C LEU A 155 15.92 -16.13 6.49
N ARG A 156 16.74 -15.56 7.38
CA ARG A 156 18.21 -15.70 7.33
C ARG A 156 18.72 -17.09 7.71
N LEU A 157 17.86 -17.95 8.26
CA LEU A 157 18.28 -19.23 8.82
C LEU A 157 17.64 -20.41 8.08
N ASN A 158 17.99 -20.59 6.81
CA ASN A 158 17.95 -21.90 6.14
C ASN A 158 18.97 -21.93 5.00
N GLU A 159 20.24 -21.68 5.34
CA GLU A 159 21.38 -22.24 4.60
C GLU A 159 22.15 -23.17 5.55
N ILE A 160 21.70 -24.43 5.64
CA ILE A 160 22.56 -25.59 5.96
C ILE A 160 22.08 -26.77 5.12
#